data_AF-G9N0J6-F1
#
_entry.id   AF-G9N0J6-F1
#
_cell.length_a   1.000
_cell.length_b   1.000
_cell.length_c   1.000
_cell.angle_alpha   90.00
_cell.angle_beta   90.00
_cell.angle_gamma   90.00
#
_symmetry.space_group_name_H-M   'P 1'
#
loop_
_entity.id
_entity.type
_entity.pdbx_description
1 polymer ?
#
loop_
_entity_poly.entity_id
_entity_poly.type
_entity_poly.pdbx_seq_one_letter_code
_entity_poly.pdbx_strand_id
1 'polypeptide(L)'
;MGSGGKETVNDDMIRFFLDLHNEEQDCMLEKYLVQDEPVIFYPSIQPLDLNPRVAYGILLLQRLALCQSERKLDLMRRAREMFYSRNEFLLWWHGLGDFLSCVPTGTIEGCTVDLTVRNVTVRYDMSEDQKEWRGKDLVTELEKLFCLTNANSLRIEIIGGGTPNGSDIRTQLLLKDICSIVKRLIAHFGTRFEIQKGSGELALLPSLDVYPLTPYWKKPESPAREKWHKGVAEFTENMQVQVESWLSESIVREGSNEPKDWGMVGRWETQDSLRALFADTGDWFLSEGLLLQDDILPPECILPQESLLWEALL
;
A
#
# COMPACT_ATOMS: atom_id res chain seq x y z
N MET A 1 -10.52 -36.68 -15.56
CA MET A 1 -10.14 -35.80 -14.44
C MET A 1 -10.17 -34.39 -14.99
N GLY A 2 -11.14 -33.60 -14.54
CA GLY A 2 -11.54 -32.36 -15.19
C GLY A 2 -10.46 -31.29 -15.11
N SER A 3 -10.21 -30.65 -16.25
CA SER A 3 -9.51 -29.37 -16.31
C SER A 3 -10.28 -28.36 -15.47
N GLY A 4 -9.71 -27.93 -14.34
CA GLY A 4 -10.21 -26.76 -13.61
C GLY A 4 -10.21 -25.58 -14.57
N GLY A 5 -11.38 -25.18 -15.04
CA GLY A 5 -11.53 -24.01 -15.88
C GLY A 5 -11.02 -22.80 -15.11
N LYS A 6 -10.01 -22.11 -15.63
CA LYS A 6 -9.64 -20.79 -15.14
C LYS A 6 -10.90 -19.92 -15.27
N GLU A 7 -11.43 -19.44 -14.15
CA GLU A 7 -12.56 -18.50 -14.15
C GLU A 7 -12.11 -17.22 -14.85
N THR A 8 -12.43 -17.10 -16.14
CA THR A 8 -12.19 -15.89 -16.91
C THR A 8 -13.44 -15.04 -16.83
N VAL A 9 -13.28 -13.78 -16.45
CA VAL A 9 -14.37 -12.79 -16.53
C VAL A 9 -14.71 -12.62 -18.01
N ASN A 10 -15.90 -13.11 -18.41
CA ASN A 10 -16.39 -13.01 -19.78
C ASN A 10 -17.41 -11.85 -19.94
N ASP A 11 -17.75 -11.50 -21.17
CA ASP A 11 -18.61 -10.35 -21.47
C ASP A 11 -20.04 -10.54 -20.94
N ASP A 12 -20.51 -11.78 -20.80
CA ASP A 12 -21.84 -12.08 -20.26
C ASP A 12 -21.90 -11.82 -18.75
N MET A 13 -20.84 -12.13 -18.01
CA MET A 13 -20.72 -11.78 -16.59
C MET A 13 -20.70 -10.27 -16.39
N ILE A 14 -20.05 -9.53 -17.28
CA ILE A 14 -20.02 -8.07 -17.23
C ILE A 14 -21.42 -7.48 -17.48
N ARG A 15 -22.14 -8.00 -18.48
CA ARG A 15 -23.53 -7.58 -18.75
C ARG A 15 -24.43 -7.88 -17.57
N PHE A 16 -24.38 -9.11 -17.05
CA PHE A 16 -25.13 -9.49 -15.84
C PHE A 16 -24.84 -8.52 -14.69
N PHE A 17 -23.57 -8.21 -14.44
CA PHE A 17 -23.17 -7.30 -13.38
C PHE A 17 -23.70 -5.88 -13.59
N LEU A 18 -23.74 -5.37 -14.82
CA LEU A 18 -24.30 -4.06 -15.16
C LEU A 18 -25.82 -4.01 -15.04
N ASP A 19 -26.50 -5.15 -15.21
CA ASP A 19 -27.96 -5.27 -15.12
C ASP A 19 -28.46 -5.37 -13.67
N LEU A 20 -27.59 -5.74 -12.72
CA LEU A 20 -27.90 -5.76 -11.29
C LEU A 20 -28.32 -4.38 -10.77
N HIS A 21 -29.15 -4.39 -9.72
CA HIS A 21 -29.45 -3.18 -8.95
C HIS A 21 -28.22 -2.72 -8.16
N ASN A 22 -28.18 -1.43 -7.80
CA ASN A 22 -26.99 -0.86 -7.16
C ASN A 22 -26.61 -1.57 -5.85
N GLU A 23 -27.60 -2.01 -5.05
CA GLU A 23 -27.36 -2.74 -3.80
C GLU A 23 -26.71 -4.11 -4.03
N GLU A 24 -27.14 -4.83 -5.06
CA GLU A 24 -26.58 -6.13 -5.45
C GLU A 24 -25.16 -5.97 -6.01
N GLN A 25 -24.94 -4.91 -6.79
CA GLN A 25 -23.61 -4.53 -7.26
C GLN A 25 -22.67 -4.25 -6.08
N ASP A 26 -23.10 -3.46 -5.11
CA ASP A 26 -22.27 -3.13 -3.94
C ASP A 26 -21.94 -4.36 -3.10
N CYS A 27 -22.89 -5.27 -2.89
CA CYS A 27 -22.63 -6.55 -2.20
C CYS A 27 -21.58 -7.40 -2.92
N MET A 28 -21.66 -7.45 -4.26
CA MET A 28 -20.71 -8.19 -5.08
C MET A 28 -19.34 -7.50 -5.10
N LEU A 29 -19.29 -6.17 -5.25
CA LEU A 29 -18.04 -5.40 -5.16
C LEU A 29 -17.36 -5.65 -3.81
N GLU A 30 -18.12 -5.63 -2.72
CA GLU A 30 -17.58 -5.87 -1.38
C GLU A 30 -16.96 -7.25 -1.29
N LYS A 31 -17.69 -8.28 -1.74
CA LYS A 31 -17.23 -9.67 -1.73
C LYS A 31 -15.94 -9.89 -2.54
N TYR A 32 -15.77 -9.18 -3.66
CA TYR A 32 -14.65 -9.43 -4.58
C TYR A 32 -13.50 -8.45 -4.48
N LEU A 33 -13.71 -7.29 -3.84
CA LEU A 33 -12.70 -6.22 -3.75
C LEU A 33 -12.22 -5.99 -2.33
N VAL A 34 -12.88 -6.53 -1.32
CA VAL A 34 -12.48 -6.35 0.08
C VAL A 34 -12.00 -7.68 0.64
N GLN A 35 -10.85 -7.66 1.29
CA GLN A 35 -10.29 -8.80 2.01
C GLN A 35 -9.86 -8.38 3.42
N ASP A 36 -9.84 -9.35 4.34
CA ASP A 36 -9.45 -9.12 5.73
C ASP A 36 -7.93 -8.91 5.88
N GLU A 37 -7.13 -9.60 5.06
CA GLU A 37 -5.68 -9.43 5.04
C GLU A 37 -5.27 -8.18 4.24
N PRO A 38 -4.16 -7.52 4.59
CA PRO A 38 -3.68 -6.38 3.82
C PRO A 38 -3.45 -6.74 2.34
N VAL A 39 -3.90 -5.86 1.44
CA VAL A 39 -3.57 -5.93 0.02
C VAL A 39 -2.09 -5.57 -0.14
N ILE A 40 -1.31 -6.52 -0.65
CA ILE A 40 0.14 -6.44 -0.74
C ILE A 40 0.52 -5.84 -2.09
N PHE A 41 1.34 -4.78 -2.05
CA PHE A 41 1.86 -4.12 -3.23
C PHE A 41 3.39 -4.14 -3.24
N TYR A 42 3.96 -4.99 -4.10
CA TYR A 42 5.39 -5.10 -4.32
C TYR A 42 5.74 -4.78 -5.79
N PRO A 43 6.59 -3.78 -6.09
CA PRO A 43 6.80 -3.30 -7.47
C PRO A 43 7.27 -4.34 -8.50
N SER A 44 7.94 -5.41 -8.09
CA SER A 44 8.46 -6.44 -9.01
C SER A 44 7.62 -7.72 -9.09
N ILE A 45 6.47 -7.78 -8.41
CA ILE A 45 5.58 -8.94 -8.43
C ILE A 45 4.19 -8.49 -8.88
N GLN A 46 3.51 -9.28 -9.69
CA GLN A 46 2.16 -8.91 -10.11
C GLN A 46 1.22 -8.88 -8.89
N PRO A 47 0.39 -7.83 -8.72
CA PRO A 47 -0.52 -7.75 -7.59
C PRO A 47 -1.45 -8.96 -7.45
N LEU A 48 -1.84 -9.60 -8.55
CA LEU A 48 -2.72 -10.76 -8.56
C LEU A 48 -2.08 -11.99 -7.89
N ASP A 49 -0.75 -12.16 -8.05
CA ASP A 49 -0.02 -13.29 -7.47
C ASP A 49 0.06 -13.21 -5.94
N LEU A 50 0.09 -11.98 -5.41
CA LEU A 50 0.17 -11.73 -3.98
C LEU A 50 -1.20 -11.60 -3.30
N ASN A 51 -2.27 -11.39 -4.08
CA ASN A 51 -3.60 -11.09 -3.57
C ASN A 51 -4.68 -11.95 -4.25
N PRO A 52 -4.63 -13.30 -4.10
CA PRO A 52 -5.53 -14.19 -4.82
C PRO A 52 -7.01 -13.97 -4.49
N ARG A 53 -7.34 -13.46 -3.29
CA ARG A 53 -8.74 -13.23 -2.87
C ARG A 53 -9.41 -12.09 -3.64
N VAL A 54 -8.68 -10.99 -3.89
CA VAL A 54 -9.19 -9.85 -4.66
C VAL A 54 -8.83 -9.92 -6.14
N ALA A 55 -8.04 -10.91 -6.56
CA ALA A 55 -7.60 -11.06 -7.95
C ALA A 55 -8.77 -11.09 -8.94
N TYR A 56 -9.82 -11.84 -8.60
CA TYR A 56 -11.04 -11.89 -9.42
C TYR A 56 -11.72 -10.52 -9.53
N GLY A 57 -11.88 -9.81 -8.42
CA GLY A 57 -12.46 -8.47 -8.43
C GLY A 57 -11.64 -7.46 -9.22
N ILE A 58 -10.31 -7.54 -9.13
CA ILE A 58 -9.41 -6.71 -9.95
C ILE A 58 -9.60 -6.99 -11.44
N LEU A 59 -9.66 -8.26 -11.84
CA LEU A 59 -9.93 -8.65 -13.23
C LEU A 59 -11.31 -8.17 -13.70
N LEU A 60 -12.32 -8.24 -12.83
CA LEU A 60 -13.66 -7.72 -13.10
C LEU A 60 -13.61 -6.21 -13.37
N LEU A 61 -12.89 -5.44 -12.56
CA LEU A 61 -12.76 -4.00 -12.76
C LEU A 61 -11.97 -3.64 -14.02
N GLN A 62 -10.92 -4.40 -14.34
CA GLN A 62 -10.19 -4.24 -15.60
C GLN A 62 -11.10 -4.45 -16.81
N ARG A 63 -11.96 -5.47 -16.77
CA ARG A 63 -12.93 -5.74 -17.85
C ARG A 63 -14.03 -4.67 -17.91
N LEU A 64 -14.58 -4.25 -16.77
CA LEU A 64 -15.53 -3.14 -16.71
C LEU A 64 -14.94 -1.85 -17.25
N ALA A 65 -13.65 -1.60 -17.01
CA ALA A 65 -12.91 -0.47 -17.55
C ALA A 65 -12.82 -0.47 -19.09
N LEU A 66 -13.07 -1.59 -19.77
CA LEU A 66 -13.09 -1.68 -21.25
C LEU A 66 -14.48 -1.51 -21.86
N CYS A 67 -15.54 -1.60 -21.06
CA CYS A 67 -16.90 -1.51 -21.59
C CYS A 67 -17.29 -0.10 -22.06
N GLN A 68 -18.14 -0.02 -23.07
CA GLN A 68 -18.79 1.21 -23.50
C GLN A 68 -20.21 1.24 -22.90
N SER A 69 -20.34 1.70 -21.66
CA SER A 69 -21.63 1.86 -20.97
C SER A 69 -21.64 3.18 -20.21
N GLU A 70 -22.77 3.90 -20.26
CA GLU A 70 -22.95 5.15 -19.50
C GLU A 70 -22.92 4.92 -17.98
N ARG A 71 -23.34 3.73 -17.51
CA ARG A 71 -23.35 3.36 -16.09
C ARG A 71 -21.96 2.94 -15.55
N LYS A 72 -21.00 2.70 -16.44
CA LYS A 72 -19.65 2.26 -16.09
C LYS A 72 -18.92 3.24 -15.17
N LEU A 73 -19.02 4.54 -15.45
CA LEU A 73 -18.24 5.54 -14.70
C LEU A 73 -18.65 5.57 -13.23
N ASP A 74 -19.96 5.49 -12.95
CA ASP A 74 -20.47 5.43 -11.59
C ASP A 74 -20.05 4.14 -10.87
N LEU A 75 -20.17 3.00 -11.55
CA LEU A 75 -19.78 1.70 -11.01
C LEU A 75 -18.27 1.62 -10.72
N MET A 76 -17.42 2.10 -11.64
CA MET A 76 -15.97 2.17 -11.45
C MET A 76 -15.61 3.12 -10.30
N ARG A 77 -16.34 4.23 -10.14
CA ARG A 77 -16.17 5.14 -9.01
C ARG A 77 -16.45 4.42 -7.68
N ARG A 78 -17.61 3.77 -7.56
CA ARG A 78 -18.00 3.01 -6.36
C ARG A 78 -17.04 1.87 -6.05
N ALA A 79 -16.64 1.11 -7.06
CA ALA A 79 -15.68 0.02 -6.89
C ALA A 79 -14.31 0.51 -6.38
N ARG A 80 -13.79 1.61 -6.94
CA ARG A 80 -12.53 2.20 -6.46
C ARG A 80 -12.66 2.72 -5.04
N GLU A 81 -13.74 3.43 -4.75
CA GLU A 81 -14.01 3.91 -3.40
C GLU A 81 -14.02 2.74 -2.42
N MET A 82 -14.72 1.66 -2.75
CA MET A 82 -14.80 0.46 -1.92
C MET A 82 -13.44 -0.22 -1.73
N PHE A 83 -12.69 -0.44 -2.82
CA PHE A 83 -11.38 -1.09 -2.78
C PHE A 83 -10.38 -0.30 -1.91
N TYR A 84 -10.22 0.99 -2.16
CA TYR A 84 -9.21 1.79 -1.44
C TYR A 84 -9.65 2.19 -0.03
N SER A 85 -10.96 2.39 0.21
CA SER A 85 -11.41 2.86 1.53
C SER A 85 -11.57 1.74 2.56
N ARG A 86 -11.81 0.50 2.12
CA ARG A 86 -12.12 -0.62 3.02
C ARG A 86 -10.98 -1.59 3.24
N ASN A 87 -10.01 -1.67 2.33
CA ASN A 87 -8.85 -2.54 2.52
C ASN A 87 -7.75 -1.84 3.33
N GLU A 88 -6.93 -2.66 3.99
CA GLU A 88 -5.60 -2.26 4.43
C GLU A 88 -4.59 -2.51 3.30
N PHE A 89 -3.61 -1.63 3.16
CA PHE A 89 -2.57 -1.75 2.14
C PHE A 89 -1.20 -1.91 2.79
N LEU A 90 -0.43 -2.89 2.29
CA LEU A 90 0.98 -3.09 2.64
C LEU A 90 1.83 -2.78 1.41
N LEU A 91 2.56 -1.68 1.45
CA LEU A 91 3.31 -1.15 0.31
C LEU A 91 4.80 -1.12 0.65
N TRP A 92 5.68 -1.46 -0.30
CA TRP A 92 7.10 -1.18 -0.13
C TRP A 92 7.37 0.30 -0.38
N TRP A 93 8.27 0.89 0.38
CA TRP A 93 8.58 2.32 0.31
C TRP A 93 8.92 2.78 -1.12
N HIS A 94 9.67 1.96 -1.87
CA HIS A 94 10.06 2.27 -3.24
C HIS A 94 8.93 2.05 -4.26
N GLY A 95 7.77 1.51 -3.85
CA GLY A 95 6.55 1.41 -4.64
C GLY A 95 5.50 2.47 -4.30
N LEU A 96 5.74 3.30 -3.28
CA LEU A 96 4.76 4.26 -2.79
C LEU A 96 4.35 5.29 -3.85
N GLY A 97 5.33 5.87 -4.55
CA GLY A 97 5.04 6.78 -5.67
C GLY A 97 4.20 6.14 -6.78
N ASP A 98 4.44 4.87 -7.08
CA ASP A 98 3.70 4.15 -8.11
C ASP A 98 2.26 3.91 -7.64
N PHE A 99 2.07 3.48 -6.39
CA PHE A 99 0.75 3.31 -5.77
C PHE A 99 -0.08 4.60 -5.80
N LEU A 100 0.51 5.74 -5.42
CA LEU A 100 -0.18 7.03 -5.41
C LEU A 100 -0.44 7.59 -6.81
N SER A 101 0.42 7.26 -7.79
CA SER A 101 0.24 7.66 -9.19
C SER A 101 -0.68 6.72 -9.99
N CYS A 102 -1.27 5.70 -9.34
CA CYS A 102 -2.31 4.88 -9.93
C CYS A 102 -3.48 5.76 -10.41
N VAL A 103 -3.51 5.97 -11.73
CA VAL A 103 -4.52 6.63 -12.54
C VAL A 103 -4.37 8.16 -12.65
N PRO A 104 -4.05 8.68 -13.85
CA PRO A 104 -4.37 10.06 -14.21
C PRO A 104 -5.89 10.23 -14.16
N THR A 105 -6.38 10.87 -13.11
CA THR A 105 -7.80 11.17 -12.84
C THR A 105 -8.41 12.21 -13.79
N GLY A 106 -7.98 12.22 -15.05
CA GLY A 106 -8.51 13.13 -16.06
C GLY A 106 -9.99 12.90 -16.38
N THR A 107 -10.61 11.81 -15.91
CA THR A 107 -11.99 11.43 -16.28
C THR A 107 -12.94 11.17 -15.12
N ILE A 108 -12.48 11.04 -13.87
CA ILE A 108 -13.35 10.86 -12.69
C ILE A 108 -12.88 11.79 -11.58
N GLU A 109 -13.49 12.98 -11.50
CA GLU A 109 -13.26 13.93 -10.41
C GLU A 109 -13.58 13.27 -9.06
N GLY A 110 -12.72 13.51 -8.05
CA GLY A 110 -12.99 13.14 -6.65
C GLY A 110 -12.59 11.74 -6.19
N CYS A 111 -12.00 10.89 -7.05
CA CYS A 111 -11.58 9.52 -6.69
C CYS A 111 -10.09 9.26 -6.95
N THR A 112 -9.23 10.20 -6.54
CA THR A 112 -7.79 9.96 -6.50
C THR A 112 -7.44 9.08 -5.30
N VAL A 113 -6.42 8.23 -5.43
CA VAL A 113 -6.05 7.24 -4.40
C VAL A 113 -5.74 7.91 -3.07
N ASP A 114 -5.09 9.07 -3.11
CA ASP A 114 -4.72 9.88 -1.95
C ASP A 114 -5.93 10.41 -1.15
N LEU A 115 -7.07 10.61 -1.79
CA LEU A 115 -8.30 11.03 -1.14
C LEU A 115 -9.13 9.85 -0.61
N THR A 116 -8.99 8.66 -1.18
CA THR A 116 -9.84 7.51 -0.83
C THR A 116 -9.20 6.59 0.22
N VAL A 117 -7.88 6.38 0.15
CA VAL A 117 -7.21 5.35 0.95
C VAL A 117 -7.27 5.66 2.45
N ARG A 118 -7.60 4.64 3.26
CA ARG A 118 -7.79 4.80 4.71
C ARG A 118 -6.69 4.16 5.55
N ASN A 119 -6.19 3.00 5.16
CA ASN A 119 -5.28 2.22 6.00
C ASN A 119 -4.05 1.82 5.19
N VAL A 120 -2.88 2.39 5.51
CA VAL A 120 -1.65 2.17 4.75
C VAL A 120 -0.50 1.82 5.69
N THR A 121 0.23 0.76 5.36
CA THR A 121 1.51 0.40 5.97
C THR A 121 2.58 0.47 4.90
N VAL A 122 3.54 1.38 5.08
CA VAL A 122 4.74 1.49 4.24
C VAL A 122 5.87 0.72 4.88
N ARG A 123 6.37 -0.28 4.17
CA ARG A 123 7.42 -1.18 4.63
C ARG A 123 8.78 -0.79 4.08
N TYR A 124 9.75 -0.74 4.99
CA TYR A 124 11.17 -0.67 4.68
C TYR A 124 11.82 -1.99 5.09
N ASP A 125 12.31 -2.74 4.11
CA ASP A 125 13.06 -3.97 4.34
C ASP A 125 14.55 -3.68 4.27
N MET A 126 15.21 -3.77 5.43
CA MET A 126 16.66 -3.59 5.51
C MET A 126 17.40 -4.61 4.65
N SER A 127 16.90 -5.83 4.44
CA SER A 127 17.59 -6.79 3.56
C SER A 127 17.78 -6.28 2.12
N GLU A 128 17.02 -5.25 1.73
CA GLU A 128 17.03 -4.64 0.41
C GLU A 128 17.91 -3.38 0.28
N ASP A 129 18.64 -2.97 1.32
CA ASP A 129 19.47 -1.74 1.30
C ASP A 129 20.53 -1.73 0.18
N GLN A 130 20.98 -2.91 -0.26
CA GLN A 130 21.97 -3.04 -1.33
C GLN A 130 21.35 -2.96 -2.74
N LYS A 131 20.02 -2.96 -2.85
CA LYS A 131 19.34 -2.86 -4.13
C LYS A 131 19.26 -1.39 -4.54
N GLU A 132 19.77 -1.07 -5.73
CA GLU A 132 19.58 0.25 -6.32
C GLU A 132 18.14 0.39 -6.82
N TRP A 133 17.29 1.05 -6.03
CA TRP A 133 15.90 1.31 -6.40
C TRP A 133 15.77 2.52 -7.33
N ARG A 134 16.38 2.45 -8.53
CA ARG A 134 16.30 3.48 -9.60
C ARG A 134 16.51 4.93 -9.12
N GLY A 135 17.38 5.15 -8.13
CA GLY A 135 17.63 6.48 -7.57
C GLY A 135 16.51 7.04 -6.69
N LYS A 136 15.56 6.21 -6.24
CA LYS A 136 14.56 6.60 -5.23
C LYS A 136 15.25 6.80 -3.88
N ASP A 137 14.88 7.88 -3.22
CA ASP A 137 15.33 8.23 -1.87
C ASP A 137 14.18 7.99 -0.87
N LEU A 138 14.48 7.34 0.25
CA LEU A 138 13.48 6.95 1.23
C LEU A 138 12.73 8.16 1.80
N VAL A 139 13.45 9.23 2.16
CA VAL A 139 12.84 10.43 2.75
C VAL A 139 11.88 11.07 1.75
N THR A 140 12.32 11.21 0.50
CA THR A 140 11.52 11.77 -0.60
C THR A 140 10.27 10.93 -0.89
N GLU A 141 10.35 9.60 -0.86
CA GLU A 141 9.16 8.76 -1.00
C GLU A 141 8.21 8.92 0.20
N LEU A 142 8.73 8.92 1.43
CA LEU A 142 7.92 9.10 2.64
C LEU A 142 7.22 10.47 2.70
N GLU A 143 7.78 11.52 2.09
CA GLU A 143 7.12 12.82 1.96
C GLU A 143 5.80 12.74 1.19
N LYS A 144 5.67 11.78 0.27
CA LYS A 144 4.40 11.61 -0.48
C LYS A 144 3.25 11.20 0.43
N LEU A 145 3.52 10.65 1.61
CA LEU A 145 2.48 10.29 2.57
C LEU A 145 1.64 11.48 3.04
N PHE A 146 2.15 12.71 2.96
CA PHE A 146 1.36 13.90 3.32
C PHE A 146 0.12 14.12 2.45
N CYS A 147 0.03 13.53 1.25
CA CYS A 147 -1.19 13.63 0.45
C CYS A 147 -2.35 12.78 0.99
N LEU A 148 -2.08 11.79 1.85
CA LEU A 148 -3.07 10.85 2.41
C LEU A 148 -3.91 11.46 3.54
N THR A 149 -4.47 12.65 3.31
CA THR A 149 -5.21 13.45 4.30
C THR A 149 -6.33 12.67 5.00
N ASN A 150 -6.93 11.75 4.25
CA ASN A 150 -8.07 10.93 4.63
C ASN A 150 -7.72 9.59 5.29
N ALA A 151 -6.43 9.27 5.48
CA ALA A 151 -5.99 8.05 6.13
C ALA A 151 -6.45 7.99 7.59
N ASN A 152 -7.11 6.89 7.97
CA ASN A 152 -7.44 6.59 9.37
C ASN A 152 -6.24 6.01 10.12
N SER A 153 -5.40 5.24 9.43
CA SER A 153 -4.20 4.61 9.95
C SER A 153 -3.08 4.68 8.92
N LEU A 154 -1.93 5.20 9.34
CA LEU A 154 -0.72 5.27 8.53
C LEU A 154 0.45 4.71 9.35
N ARG A 155 1.08 3.65 8.86
CA ARG A 155 2.18 2.97 9.55
C ARG A 155 3.44 2.98 8.71
N ILE A 156 4.58 3.21 9.33
CA ILE A 156 5.89 2.82 8.79
C ILE A 156 6.35 1.57 9.52
N GLU A 157 6.60 0.52 8.76
CA GLU A 157 7.11 -0.74 9.28
C GLU A 157 8.53 -0.97 8.80
N ILE A 158 9.47 -1.08 9.73
CA ILE A 158 10.86 -1.44 9.47
C ILE A 158 11.01 -2.94 9.70
N ILE A 159 11.46 -3.70 8.71
CA ILE A 159 11.73 -5.13 8.86
C ILE A 159 13.19 -5.46 8.55
N GLY A 160 13.60 -6.67 8.92
CA GLY A 160 14.96 -7.19 8.77
C GLY A 160 15.57 -7.59 10.11
N GLY A 161 16.79 -8.10 10.06
CA GLY A 161 17.48 -8.59 11.26
C GLY A 161 17.73 -7.53 12.33
N GLY A 162 18.26 -7.98 13.47
CA GLY A 162 18.61 -7.13 14.61
C GLY A 162 17.60 -7.22 15.74
N THR A 163 17.69 -6.28 16.67
CA THR A 163 16.88 -6.28 17.90
C THR A 163 15.54 -5.60 17.66
N PRO A 164 14.39 -6.11 18.15
CA PRO A 164 13.08 -5.50 17.94
C PRO A 164 12.97 -4.06 18.44
N ASN A 165 13.68 -3.70 19.51
CA ASN A 165 13.74 -2.31 19.99
C ASN A 165 14.57 -1.38 19.09
N GLY A 166 15.23 -1.89 18.06
CA GLY A 166 16.04 -1.12 17.13
C GLY A 166 17.41 -0.69 17.69
N SER A 167 17.92 -1.33 18.74
CA SER A 167 19.25 -1.03 19.30
C SER A 167 20.42 -1.39 18.38
N ASP A 168 20.20 -2.19 17.34
CA ASP A 168 21.21 -2.51 16.35
C ASP A 168 21.61 -1.30 15.51
N ILE A 169 22.88 -1.25 15.12
CA ILE A 169 23.49 -0.09 14.45
C ILE A 169 22.79 0.28 13.14
N ARG A 170 22.31 -0.70 12.36
CA ARG A 170 21.61 -0.45 11.10
C ARG A 170 20.29 0.25 11.32
N THR A 171 19.49 -0.25 12.26
CA THR A 171 18.22 0.39 12.61
C THR A 171 18.49 1.80 13.16
N GLN A 172 19.51 2.00 13.99
CA GLN A 172 19.86 3.33 14.50
C GLN A 172 20.24 4.34 13.40
N LEU A 173 21.02 3.92 12.40
CA LEU A 173 21.38 4.77 11.26
C LEU A 173 20.13 5.14 10.44
N LEU A 174 19.29 4.15 10.13
CA LEU A 174 18.03 4.39 9.41
C LEU A 174 17.12 5.36 10.18
N LEU A 175 16.92 5.15 11.48
CA LEU A 175 16.09 6.02 12.32
C LEU A 175 16.63 7.44 12.36
N LYS A 176 17.96 7.61 12.38
CA LYS A 176 18.60 8.93 12.26
C LYS A 176 18.28 9.59 10.92
N ASP A 177 18.39 8.85 9.82
CA ASP A 177 18.19 9.37 8.47
C ASP A 177 16.74 9.81 8.23
N ILE A 178 15.76 9.04 8.70
CA ILE A 178 14.33 9.38 8.58
C ILE A 178 13.80 10.25 9.73
N CYS A 179 14.66 10.67 10.66
CA CYS A 179 14.24 11.29 11.92
C CYS A 179 13.35 12.52 11.73
N SER A 180 13.75 13.42 10.82
CA SER A 180 13.03 14.66 10.52
C SER A 180 11.66 14.39 9.88
N ILE A 181 11.60 13.51 8.88
CA ILE A 181 10.34 13.20 8.19
C ILE A 181 9.35 12.49 9.12
N VAL A 182 9.80 11.54 9.94
CA VAL A 182 8.95 10.88 10.93
C VAL A 182 8.38 11.89 11.94
N LYS A 183 9.18 12.86 12.39
CA LYS A 183 8.68 13.92 13.30
C LYS A 183 7.58 14.75 12.64
N ARG A 184 7.74 15.11 11.36
CA ARG A 184 6.74 15.85 10.59
C ARG A 184 5.47 15.03 10.37
N LEU A 185 5.59 13.74 10.07
CA LEU A 185 4.46 12.82 9.92
C LEU A 185 3.67 12.65 11.23
N ILE A 186 4.35 12.47 12.36
CA ILE A 186 3.72 12.44 13.70
C ILE A 186 2.96 13.75 13.96
N ALA A 187 3.57 14.91 13.64
CA ALA A 187 2.93 16.20 13.85
C ALA A 187 1.69 16.40 12.95
N HIS A 188 1.72 15.87 11.72
CA HIS A 188 0.62 16.02 10.76
C HIS A 188 -0.55 15.06 11.02
N PHE A 189 -0.26 13.78 11.30
CA PHE A 189 -1.27 12.74 11.43
C PHE A 189 -1.69 12.48 12.89
N GLY A 190 -0.88 12.90 13.87
CA GLY A 190 -1.15 12.70 15.28
C GLY A 190 -1.21 11.22 15.66
N THR A 191 -2.29 10.82 16.34
CA THR A 191 -2.50 9.43 16.78
C THR A 191 -2.79 8.45 15.64
N ARG A 192 -3.02 8.93 14.42
CA ARG A 192 -3.25 8.09 13.24
C ARG A 192 -1.95 7.55 12.63
N PHE A 193 -0.80 8.06 13.07
CA PHE A 193 0.49 7.67 12.55
C PHE A 193 1.32 6.88 13.56
N GLU A 194 1.91 5.78 13.09
CA GLU A 194 2.79 4.93 13.89
C GLU A 194 4.04 4.52 13.10
N ILE A 195 5.14 4.31 13.83
CA ILE A 195 6.34 3.66 13.31
C ILE A 195 6.68 2.47 14.20
N GLN A 196 6.98 1.33 13.59
CA GLN A 196 7.22 0.08 14.28
C GLN A 196 8.32 -0.74 13.60
N LYS A 197 8.91 -1.68 14.35
CA LYS A 197 9.83 -2.68 13.81
C LYS A 197 9.19 -4.06 13.87
N GLY A 198 9.08 -4.73 12.73
CA GLY A 198 8.57 -6.10 12.62
C GLY A 198 9.67 -7.15 12.71
N SER A 199 9.33 -8.39 13.04
CA SER A 199 10.26 -9.52 13.05
C SER A 199 10.84 -9.84 11.67
N GLY A 200 10.08 -9.57 10.59
CA GLY A 200 10.52 -9.75 9.21
C GLY A 200 10.77 -11.21 8.81
N GLU A 201 10.16 -12.18 9.51
CA GLU A 201 10.34 -13.62 9.24
C GLU A 201 9.92 -14.01 7.82
N LEU A 202 8.92 -13.31 7.27
CA LEU A 202 8.39 -13.52 5.94
C LEU A 202 8.39 -12.17 5.21
N ALA A 203 9.35 -11.98 4.29
CA ALA A 203 9.59 -10.69 3.64
C ALA A 203 8.30 -10.07 3.06
N LEU A 204 7.50 -10.88 2.36
CA LEU A 204 6.32 -10.42 1.64
C LEU A 204 5.04 -10.36 2.49
N LEU A 205 5.01 -10.93 3.69
CA LEU A 205 3.78 -11.04 4.49
C LEU A 205 3.77 -10.05 5.66
N PRO A 206 2.59 -9.67 6.19
CA PRO A 206 2.50 -8.85 7.40
C PRO A 206 3.32 -9.45 8.55
N SER A 207 4.02 -8.63 9.33
CA SER A 207 4.74 -9.14 10.50
C SER A 207 3.75 -9.58 11.57
N LEU A 208 3.97 -10.75 12.14
CA LEU A 208 3.16 -11.27 13.26
C LEU A 208 3.45 -10.51 14.55
N ASP A 209 4.74 -10.21 14.79
CA ASP A 209 5.22 -9.50 15.96
C ASP A 209 5.84 -8.16 15.55
N VAL A 210 5.38 -7.10 16.21
CA VAL A 210 5.83 -5.73 15.98
C VAL A 210 6.19 -5.05 17.30
N TYR A 211 7.26 -4.26 17.27
CA TYR A 211 7.70 -3.43 18.38
C TYR A 211 7.47 -1.95 18.06
N PRO A 212 6.71 -1.21 18.88
CA PRO A 212 6.41 0.20 18.61
C PRO A 212 7.65 1.07 18.82
N LEU A 213 8.03 1.82 17.79
CA LEU A 213 9.15 2.78 17.84
C LEU A 213 8.67 4.23 18.00
N THR A 214 7.39 4.51 17.76
CA THR A 214 6.77 5.84 17.96
C THR A 214 7.14 6.51 19.30
N PRO A 215 7.25 5.79 20.45
CA PRO A 215 7.65 6.39 21.71
C PRO A 215 9.02 7.11 21.70
N TYR A 216 9.90 6.84 20.74
CA TYR A 216 11.21 7.48 20.63
C TYR A 216 11.12 8.96 20.23
N TRP A 217 10.04 9.38 19.58
CA TRP A 217 9.80 10.79 19.20
C TRP A 217 9.07 11.61 20.27
N LYS A 218 8.79 11.02 21.44
CA LYS A 218 8.29 11.76 22.59
C LYS A 218 9.38 12.66 23.16
N LYS A 219 9.01 13.87 23.55
CA LYS A 219 9.95 14.81 24.17
C LYS A 219 10.49 14.18 25.46
N PRO A 220 11.81 14.09 25.66
CA PRO A 220 12.37 13.54 26.88
C PRO A 220 12.00 14.43 28.06
N GLU A 221 11.51 13.80 29.13
CA GLU A 221 11.23 14.47 30.40
C GLU A 221 12.55 14.86 31.10
N SER A 222 12.51 15.86 31.99
CA SER A 222 13.70 16.29 32.73
C SER A 222 14.40 15.16 33.50
N PRO A 223 13.69 14.23 34.18
CA PRO A 223 14.31 13.08 34.83
C PRO A 223 15.01 12.13 33.84
N ALA A 224 14.47 11.96 32.62
CA ALA A 224 15.08 11.11 31.61
C ALA A 224 16.45 11.67 31.15
N ARG A 225 16.57 13.00 30.96
CA ARG A 225 17.87 13.63 30.65
C ARG A 225 18.88 13.46 31.78
N GLU A 226 18.45 13.57 33.03
CA GLU A 226 19.33 13.37 34.18
C GLU A 226 19.82 11.92 34.29
N LYS A 227 18.91 10.95 34.12
CA LYS A 227 19.27 9.52 34.06
C LYS A 227 20.22 9.21 32.91
N TRP A 228 20.01 9.84 31.75
CA TRP A 228 20.90 9.71 30.58
C TRP A 228 22.32 10.20 30.90
N HIS A 229 22.46 11.38 31.49
CA HIS A 229 23.77 11.90 31.93
C HIS A 229 24.44 11.01 32.99
N LYS A 230 23.65 10.34 33.83
CA LYS A 230 24.14 9.40 34.85
C LYS A 230 24.39 7.98 34.31
N GLY A 231 24.06 7.69 33.04
CA GLY A 231 24.22 6.37 32.43
C GLY A 231 23.26 5.30 32.96
N VAL A 232 22.11 5.69 33.52
CA VAL A 232 21.12 4.77 34.14
C VAL A 232 19.73 4.85 33.50
N ALA A 233 19.62 5.54 32.36
CA ALA A 233 18.38 5.65 31.61
C ALA A 233 18.00 4.34 30.91
N GLU A 234 16.70 4.06 30.86
CA GLU A 234 16.17 2.94 30.08
C GLU A 234 16.40 3.17 28.57
N PHE A 235 16.35 2.10 27.78
CA PHE A 235 16.61 2.21 26.34
C PHE A 235 15.70 3.23 25.64
N THR A 236 14.40 3.24 25.95
CA THR A 236 13.45 4.22 25.40
C THR A 236 13.79 5.65 25.80
N GLU A 237 14.21 5.89 27.04
CA GLU A 237 14.65 7.21 27.52
C GLU A 237 15.93 7.66 26.77
N ASN A 238 16.88 6.74 26.57
CA ASN A 238 18.08 7.00 25.77
C ASN A 238 17.72 7.39 24.33
N MET A 239 16.79 6.66 23.70
CA MET A 239 16.33 6.95 22.34
C MET A 239 15.66 8.32 22.24
N GLN A 240 14.87 8.73 23.23
CA GLN A 240 14.23 10.06 23.23
C GLN A 240 15.25 11.21 23.28
N VAL A 241 16.28 11.07 24.10
CA VAL A 241 17.39 12.06 24.14
C VAL A 241 18.17 12.07 22.83
N GLN A 242 18.40 10.89 22.25
CA GLN A 242 19.14 10.76 20.99
C GLN A 242 18.37 11.34 19.79
N VAL A 243 17.06 11.08 19.69
CA VAL A 243 16.18 11.67 18.68
C VAL A 243 16.09 13.19 18.83
N GLU A 244 16.03 13.72 20.06
CA GLU A 244 16.10 15.17 20.32
C GLU A 244 17.39 15.80 19.77
N SER A 245 18.53 15.12 19.93
CA SER A 245 19.81 15.53 19.34
C SER A 245 19.78 15.51 17.81
N TRP A 246 19.30 14.43 17.19
CA TRP A 246 19.22 14.30 15.73
C TRP A 246 18.34 15.37 15.08
N LEU A 247 17.19 15.68 15.69
CA LEU A 247 16.32 16.75 15.23
C LEU A 247 16.98 18.13 15.32
N SER A 248 17.81 18.34 16.34
CA SER A 248 18.56 19.60 16.48
C SER A 248 19.66 19.74 15.41
N GLU A 249 20.33 18.63 15.06
CA GLU A 249 21.32 18.59 13.97
C GLU A 249 20.70 18.90 12.60
N SER A 250 19.47 18.41 12.32
CA SER A 250 18.80 18.66 11.04
C SER A 250 18.39 20.12 10.86
N ILE A 251 17.93 20.79 11.92
CA ILE A 251 17.54 22.22 11.87
C ILE A 251 18.75 23.10 11.53
N VAL A 252 19.93 22.78 12.06
CA VAL A 252 21.18 23.52 11.77
C VAL A 252 21.58 23.37 10.29
N ARG A 253 21.32 22.22 9.68
CA ARG A 253 21.61 21.98 8.25
C ARG A 253 20.63 22.69 7.31
N GLU A 254 19.36 22.78 7.68
CA GLU A 254 18.33 23.49 6.90
C GLU A 254 18.53 25.01 6.95
N GLY A 255 18.95 25.58 8.08
CA GLY A 255 19.24 27.01 8.22
C GLY A 255 20.45 27.52 7.42
N SER A 256 21.24 26.62 6.82
CA SER A 256 22.40 26.96 5.98
C SER A 256 22.17 26.84 4.47
N ASN A 257 20.99 26.36 4.04
CA ASN A 257 20.65 26.22 2.63
C ASN A 257 19.55 27.22 2.25
N GLU A 258 19.82 28.08 1.27
CA GLU A 258 18.82 28.94 0.63
C GLU A 258 17.61 28.12 0.15
N PRO A 259 16.40 28.68 0.16
CA PRO A 259 15.19 27.97 -0.22
C PRO A 259 15.31 27.53 -1.69
N LYS A 260 15.42 26.21 -1.90
CA LYS A 260 15.21 25.64 -3.22
C LYS A 260 13.74 25.85 -3.57
N ASP A 261 13.53 26.70 -4.56
CA ASP A 261 12.29 26.85 -5.29
C ASP A 261 11.78 25.44 -5.65
N TRP A 262 10.70 25.00 -4.99
CA TRP A 262 10.01 23.75 -5.31
C TRP A 262 9.19 24.00 -6.58
N GLY A 263 9.90 24.32 -7.66
CA GLY A 263 9.35 24.38 -9.00
C GLY A 263 8.66 23.06 -9.28
N MET A 264 7.38 23.15 -9.68
CA MET A 264 6.54 22.02 -10.05
C MET A 264 7.35 20.97 -10.82
N VAL A 265 7.62 19.85 -10.16
CA VAL A 265 8.27 18.71 -10.80
C VAL A 265 7.32 18.22 -11.89
N GLY A 266 7.78 18.35 -13.13
CA GLY A 266 7.05 17.97 -14.33
C GLY A 266 6.55 16.53 -14.27
N ARG A 267 5.46 16.29 -14.99
CA ARG A 267 4.86 14.97 -15.22
C ARG A 267 5.88 14.05 -15.90
N TRP A 268 6.41 13.07 -15.19
CA TRP A 268 7.25 12.01 -15.77
C TRP A 268 6.42 10.75 -15.99
N GLU A 269 6.46 10.27 -17.23
CA GLU A 269 5.76 9.08 -17.71
C GLU A 269 6.54 7.82 -17.32
N THR A 270 6.08 7.12 -16.28
CA THR A 270 6.44 5.72 -16.05
C THR A 270 5.43 4.85 -16.79
N GLN A 271 5.91 4.04 -17.73
CA GLN A 271 5.07 3.24 -18.62
C GLN A 271 4.78 1.81 -18.12
N ASP A 272 5.41 1.32 -17.04
CA ASP A 272 5.31 -0.11 -16.65
C ASP A 272 5.01 -0.39 -15.18
N SER A 273 4.28 0.47 -14.47
CA SER A 273 3.82 0.12 -13.13
C SER A 273 2.42 0.70 -12.91
N LEU A 274 1.47 -0.18 -12.61
CA LEU A 274 0.09 0.11 -12.19
C LEU A 274 -0.89 0.76 -13.18
N ARG A 275 -0.43 1.30 -14.32
CA ARG A 275 -1.32 1.64 -15.46
C ARG A 275 -2.23 0.44 -15.83
N ALA A 276 -1.72 -0.78 -15.66
CA ALA A 276 -2.43 -2.03 -15.93
C ALA A 276 -3.68 -2.28 -15.09
N LEU A 277 -3.84 -1.69 -13.89
CA LEU A 277 -5.02 -1.99 -13.06
C LEU A 277 -6.26 -1.21 -13.52
N PHE A 278 -6.12 0.03 -14.02
CA PHE A 278 -7.30 0.92 -14.17
C PHE A 278 -7.29 1.94 -15.33
N ALA A 279 -6.31 2.02 -16.25
CA ALA A 279 -6.47 2.87 -17.45
C ALA A 279 -5.62 2.51 -18.69
N ASP A 280 -6.36 2.42 -19.80
CA ASP A 280 -6.07 2.49 -21.25
C ASP A 280 -5.05 1.54 -21.91
N THR A 281 -5.61 0.73 -22.80
CA THR A 281 -5.05 -0.35 -23.60
C THR A 281 -4.25 0.16 -24.78
N GLY A 282 -2.97 -0.23 -24.84
CA GLY A 282 -2.12 -0.01 -26.02
C GLY A 282 -1.33 -1.25 -26.45
N ASP A 283 -0.52 -1.85 -25.57
CA ASP A 283 0.59 -2.68 -26.08
C ASP A 283 0.95 -3.97 -25.32
N TRP A 284 0.20 -4.41 -24.30
CA TRP A 284 0.61 -5.62 -23.55
C TRP A 284 -0.08 -6.92 -24.01
N PHE A 285 -0.98 -6.85 -25.00
CA PHE A 285 -1.73 -8.03 -25.47
C PHE A 285 -0.94 -8.94 -26.43
N LEU A 286 0.35 -8.67 -26.69
CA LEU A 286 1.17 -9.45 -27.63
C LEU A 286 2.41 -10.12 -27.03
N SER A 287 2.68 -10.06 -25.72
CA SER A 287 3.66 -10.98 -25.13
C SER A 287 3.01 -12.30 -24.77
N GLU A 288 2.75 -13.11 -25.80
CA GLU A 288 2.51 -14.54 -25.69
C GLU A 288 3.63 -15.21 -24.86
N GLY A 289 3.19 -16.12 -23.99
CA GLY A 289 4.00 -17.26 -23.56
C GLY A 289 4.78 -17.04 -22.28
N LEU A 290 4.20 -17.45 -21.15
CA LEU A 290 4.94 -18.22 -20.15
C LEU A 290 3.96 -19.03 -19.29
N LEU A 291 4.12 -20.35 -19.42
CA LEU A 291 3.51 -21.42 -18.65
C LEU A 291 3.74 -21.15 -17.14
N LEU A 292 2.66 -21.14 -16.36
CA LEU A 292 2.76 -21.28 -14.91
C LEU A 292 1.97 -22.50 -14.47
N GLN A 293 2.69 -23.30 -13.68
CA GLN A 293 2.42 -24.65 -13.22
C GLN A 293 1.21 -24.73 -12.30
N ASP A 294 0.65 -25.94 -12.29
CA ASP A 294 -0.46 -26.39 -11.49
C ASP A 294 -0.22 -26.26 -9.98
N ASP A 295 -1.35 -26.22 -9.26
CA ASP A 295 -1.52 -26.30 -7.80
C ASP A 295 -1.41 -24.97 -7.04
N ILE A 296 -2.57 -24.35 -6.78
CA ILE A 296 -3.13 -24.06 -5.44
C ILE A 296 -4.43 -23.26 -5.66
N LEU A 297 -5.59 -23.91 -5.46
CA LEU A 297 -6.88 -23.25 -5.23
C LEU A 297 -7.49 -23.85 -3.95
N PRO A 298 -8.09 -23.03 -3.06
CA PRO A 298 -8.88 -23.55 -1.95
C PRO A 298 -10.18 -24.18 -2.48
N PRO A 299 -10.65 -25.29 -1.88
CA PRO A 299 -11.87 -25.95 -2.31
C PRO A 299 -13.05 -25.30 -1.61
N GLU A 300 -13.68 -24.28 -2.22
CA GLU A 300 -15.05 -23.84 -1.91
C GLU A 300 -15.49 -22.65 -2.82
N CYS A 301 -15.35 -22.80 -4.14
CA CYS A 301 -16.13 -22.02 -5.10
C CYS A 301 -17.31 -22.87 -5.58
N ILE A 302 -18.35 -22.96 -4.75
CA ILE A 302 -19.69 -23.33 -5.20
C ILE A 302 -20.46 -22.02 -5.32
N LEU A 303 -20.45 -21.41 -6.51
CA LEU A 303 -21.63 -20.65 -6.94
C LEU A 303 -22.81 -21.63 -6.95
N PRO A 304 -24.04 -21.21 -6.61
CA PRO A 304 -25.17 -22.11 -6.59
C PRO A 304 -25.36 -22.72 -7.99
N GLN A 305 -25.04 -24.01 -8.12
CA GLN A 305 -25.50 -24.86 -9.21
C GLN A 305 -27.00 -25.11 -9.02
N GLU A 306 -27.81 -24.08 -9.15
CA GLU A 306 -29.27 -24.21 -9.28
C GLU A 306 -29.75 -23.20 -10.34
N SER A 307 -29.41 -23.44 -11.61
CA SER A 307 -30.18 -22.88 -12.73
C SER A 307 -30.15 -23.69 -14.03
N LEU A 308 -29.51 -24.86 -14.08
CA LEU A 308 -29.56 -25.78 -15.25
C LEU A 308 -30.70 -26.80 -15.16
N LEU A 309 -31.90 -26.38 -14.73
CA LEU A 309 -33.10 -27.24 -14.67
C LEU A 309 -34.39 -26.54 -15.15
N TRP A 310 -34.36 -25.82 -16.28
CA TRP A 310 -35.58 -25.24 -16.87
C TRP A 310 -35.78 -25.46 -18.38
N GLU A 311 -35.46 -26.65 -18.89
CA GLU A 311 -35.92 -27.11 -20.23
C GLU A 311 -36.93 -28.27 -20.19
N ALA A 312 -37.78 -28.31 -19.16
CA ALA A 312 -38.94 -29.20 -19.17
C ALA A 312 -40.14 -28.53 -18.51
N LEU A 313 -40.74 -27.56 -19.21
CA LEU A 313 -42.17 -27.22 -19.20
C LEU A 313 -42.40 -25.99 -20.08
N LEU A 314 -42.37 -26.19 -21.41
CA LEU A 314 -43.26 -25.61 -22.43
C LEU A 314 -42.79 -26.05 -23.83
#